data_AF-A0A917EII0-F1
#
_entry.id   AF-A0A917EII0-F1
#
_cell.length_a   1.000
_cell.length_b   1.000
_cell.length_c   1.000
_cell.angle_alpha   90.00
_cell.angle_beta   90.00
_cell.angle_gamma   90.00
#
_symmetry.space_group_name_H-M   'P 1'
#
loop_
_entity.id
_entity.type
_entity.pdbx_description
1 polymer ?
#
loop_
_entity_poly.entity_id
_entity_poly.type
_entity_poly.pdbx_seq_one_letter_code
_entity_poly.pdbx_strand_id
1 'polypeptide(L)' 'MKIYEASLKTKDPATGNITMKRLVQMEARSSRQVERRVQSLGLANGRNAELVVYAF' A
#
# COMPACT_ATOMS: atom_id res chain seq x y z
N MET A 1 13.53 14.79 2.10
CA MET A 1 12.73 13.55 2.25
C MET A 1 11.26 13.92 2.08
N LYS A 2 10.37 12.98 1.77
CA LYS A 2 8.92 13.24 1.64
C LYS A 2 8.13 12.24 2.48
N ILE A 3 6.90 12.61 2.84
CA ILE A 3 5.96 11.69 3.46
C ILE A 3 5.35 10.84 2.34
N TYR A 4 5.37 9.53 2.53
CA TYR A 4 4.72 8.57 1.65
C TYR A 4 3.67 7.81 2.44
N GLU A 5 2.56 7.48 1.79
CA GLU A 5 1.60 6.50 2.27
C GLU A 5 1.63 5.28 1.37
N ALA A 6 1.62 4.10 1.99
CA ALA A 6 1.32 2.86 1.33
C ALA A 6 -0.03 2.33 1.79
N SER A 7 -0.87 2.00 0.81
CA SER A 7 -2.25 1.56 1.00
C SER A 7 -2.53 0.33 0.14
N LEU A 8 -3.32 -0.60 0.67
CA LEU A 8 -3.86 -1.71 -0.11
C LEU A 8 -5.16 -1.29 -0.75
N LYS A 9 -5.21 -1.43 -2.06
CA LYS A 9 -6.41 -1.34 -2.86
C LYS A 9 -6.98 -2.74 -3.02
N THR A 10 -8.07 -3.03 -2.34
CA THR A 10 -8.77 -4.31 -2.44
C THR A 10 -10.04 -4.15 -3.24
N LYS A 11 -10.25 -5.01 -4.25
CA LYS A 11 -11.52 -5.10 -4.98
C LYS A 11 -12.29 -6.29 -4.47
N ASP A 12 -13.47 -6.04 -3.91
CA ASP A 12 -14.40 -7.09 -3.52
C ASP A 12 -14.87 -7.85 -4.78
N PRO A 13 -14.62 -9.17 -4.89
CA PRO A 13 -15.00 -9.94 -6.06
C PRO A 13 -16.53 -10.12 -6.20
N ALA A 14 -17.29 -10.04 -5.11
CA ALA A 14 -18.74 -10.24 -5.11
C ALA A 14 -19.50 -8.95 -5.47
N THR A 15 -19.08 -7.81 -4.92
CA THR A 15 -19.78 -6.53 -5.10
C THR A 15 -19.10 -5.59 -6.10
N GLY A 16 -17.84 -5.86 -6.48
CA GLY A 16 -17.03 -4.98 -7.31
C GLY A 16 -16.53 -3.74 -6.59
N ASN A 17 -16.88 -3.55 -5.31
CA ASN A 17 -16.48 -2.38 -4.52
C ASN A 17 -14.97 -2.31 -4.33
N ILE A 18 -14.41 -1.11 -4.50
CA ILE A 18 -13.00 -0.84 -4.25
C ILE A 18 -12.87 -0.23 -2.86
N THR A 19 -12.02 -0.84 -2.04
CA THR A 19 -11.69 -0.36 -0.70
C THR A 19 -10.20 -0.05 -0.63
N MET A 20 -9.86 1.04 0.05
CA MET A 20 -8.49 1.45 0.30
C MET A 20 -8.21 1.30 1.80
N LYS A 21 -7.20 0.50 2.16
CA LYS A 21 -6.74 0.35 3.54
C LYS A 21 -5.32 0.85 3.68
N ARG A 22 -5.14 1.92 4.48
CA ARG A 22 -3.82 2.42 4.85
C ARG A 22 -3.04 1.36 5.62
N LEU A 23 -1.82 1.08 5.17
CA LEU A 23 -0.88 0.20 5.86
C LEU A 23 0.13 0.98 6.69
N VAL A 24 0.79 1.95 6.06
CA VAL A 24 1.83 2.76 6.71
C VAL A 24 1.90 4.14 6.08
N GLN A 25 2.22 5.14 6.89
CA GLN A 25 2.57 6.47 6.46
C GLN A 25 3.88 6.85 7.13
N MET A 26 4.91 7.18 6.34
CA MET A 26 6.23 7.50 6.88
C MET A 26 7.04 8.40 5.97
N GLU A 27 8.02 9.10 6.56
CA GLU A 27 9.05 9.76 5.76
C GLU A 27 9.97 8.75 5.10
N ALA A 28 10.22 8.95 3.81
CA ALA A 28 11.15 8.13 3.05
C ALA A 28 11.89 8.95 1.99
N ARG A 29 12.96 8.37 1.47
CA ARG A 29 13.73 8.96 0.35
C ARG A 29 13.08 8.67 -1.00
N SER A 30 12.29 7.60 -1.10
CA SER A 30 11.59 7.18 -2.32
C SER A 30 10.43 6.22 -2.00
N SER A 31 9.51 6.06 -2.96
CA SER A 31 8.42 5.08 -2.85
C SER A 31 8.93 3.64 -2.71
N ARG A 32 10.02 3.28 -3.42
CA ARG A 32 10.67 1.95 -3.30
C ARG A 32 11.10 1.59 -1.88
N GLN A 33 11.53 2.58 -1.09
CA GLN A 33 11.89 2.32 0.31
C GLN A 33 10.67 1.89 1.13
N VAL A 34 9.51 2.50 0.87
CA VAL A 34 8.24 2.19 1.53
C VAL A 34 7.71 0.85 1.07
N GLU A 35 7.75 0.56 -0.25
CA GLU A 35 7.36 -0.74 -0.81
C GLU A 35 8.15 -1.89 -0.16
N ARG A 36 9.47 -1.77 -0.07
CA ARG A 36 10.32 -2.79 0.58
C ARG A 36 9.96 -2.98 2.05
N ARG A 37 9.64 -1.89 2.76
CA ARG A 37 9.22 -1.97 4.17
C ARG A 37 7.89 -2.70 4.29
N VAL A 38 6.92 -2.38 3.44
CA VAL A 38 5.61 -3.06 3.42
C VAL A 38 5.74 -4.54 3.07
N GLN A 39 6.59 -4.89 2.09
CA GLN A 39 6.91 -6.27 1.75
C GLN A 39 7.57 -7.02 2.91
N SER A 40 8.51 -6.38 3.63
CA SER A 40 9.17 -6.99 4.80
C SER A 40 8.22 -7.28 5.96
N LEU A 41 7.09 -6.58 6.03
CA LEU A 41 6.05 -6.78 7.04
C LEU A 41 5.02 -7.85 6.62
N GLY A 42 5.14 -8.42 5.41
CA GLY A 42 4.21 -9.41 4.89
C GLY A 42 2.82 -8.85 4.58
N LEU A 43 2.68 -7.53 4.47
CA LEU A 43 1.37 -6.87 4.34
C LEU A 43 0.81 -6.85 2.90
N ALA A 44 1.60 -7.24 1.89
CA ALA A 44 1.26 -7.09 0.47
C ALA A 44 0.87 -8.41 -0.25
N ASN A 45 0.41 -9.44 0.47
CA ASN A 45 0.24 -10.80 -0.07
C ASN A 45 -1.24 -11.20 -0.30
N GLY A 46 -2.02 -10.40 -1.02
CA GLY A 46 -3.41 -10.72 -1.35
C GLY A 46 -3.66 -10.87 -2.85
N ARG A 47 -4.27 -11.97 -3.29
CA ARG A 47 -4.65 -12.20 -4.71
C ARG A 47 -5.56 -11.11 -5.29
N ASN A 48 -6.35 -10.44 -4.44
CA ASN A 48 -7.28 -9.35 -4.82
C ASN A 48 -6.85 -7.98 -4.25
N ALA A 49 -5.59 -7.86 -3.81
CA ALA A 49 -5.05 -6.66 -3.18
C ALA A 49 -3.88 -6.11 -3.99
N GLU A 50 -3.99 -4.87 -4.44
CA GLU A 50 -2.93 -4.14 -5.12
C GLU A 50 -2.28 -3.16 -4.12
N LEU A 51 -0.95 -3.18 -3.99
CA LEU A 51 -0.23 -2.20 -3.18
C LEU A 51 -0.09 -0.90 -3.96
N VAL A 52 -0.56 0.20 -3.39
CA VAL A 52 -0.44 1.55 -3.95
C VAL A 52 0.40 2.40 -3.01
N VAL A 53 1.44 3.04 -3.55
CA VAL A 53 2.31 3.97 -2.80
C VAL A 53 2.28 5.34 -3.45
N TYR A 54 2.02 6.37 -2.67
CA TYR A 54 1.94 7.74 -3.15
C TYR A 54 2.61 8.73 -2.19
N ALA A 55 3.07 9.86 -2.73
CA ALA A 55 3.78 10.90 -1.99
C ALA A 55 2.86 12.08 -1.68
N PHE A 56 3.07 12.72 -0.53
CA PHE A 56 2.48 14.00 -0.14
C PHE A 56 3.49 15.14 -0.31
#